data_AF-A0AA97B8T8-F1
#
_entry.id   AF-A0AA97B8T8-F1
#
_cell.length_a   1.000
_cell.length_b   1.000
_cell.length_c   1.000
_cell.angle_alpha   90.00
_cell.angle_beta   90.00
_cell.angle_gamma   90.00
#
_symmetry.space_group_name_H-M   'P 1'
#
loop_
_entity.id
_entity.type
_entity.pdbx_description
1 polymer ?
#
loop_
_entity_poly.entity_id
_entity_poly.type
_entity_poly.pdbx_seq_one_letter_code
_entity_poly.pdbx_strand_id
1 'polypeptide(L)'
;MAINFEPKIGQILECNYGDYQYDENGVIVFKNYDYRLKPEMIKNRLVVVLNARIDPNACIVVPLSTTKDMGKLSRGLHVELGSDLIDELPYFKQQTRWAKADLVEQVSKQRLFKPRAMRGHLEQLLSREVVTLIQTAVIKAVNAGGLLK
;
A
#
# COMPACT_ATOMS: atom_id res chain seq x y z
N MET A 1 -5.68 4.86 16.13
CA MET A 1 -4.77 6.02 16.27
C MET A 1 -3.69 5.87 15.23
N ALA A 2 -3.32 6.97 14.57
CA ALA A 2 -2.23 6.94 13.60
C ALA A 2 -0.91 6.52 14.28
N ILE A 3 0.02 5.98 13.50
CA ILE A 3 1.33 5.61 14.04
C ILE A 3 2.08 6.87 14.51
N ASN A 4 2.73 6.75 15.65
CA ASN A 4 3.63 7.77 16.22
C ASN A 4 5.08 7.26 16.31
N PHE A 5 5.35 6.09 15.75
CA PHE A 5 6.66 5.45 15.72
C PHE A 5 7.20 5.41 14.28
N GLU A 6 8.47 5.10 14.15
CA GLU A 6 9.09 4.88 12.86
C GLU A 6 8.86 3.42 12.40
N PRO A 7 8.11 3.18 11.31
CA PRO A 7 7.84 1.83 10.87
C PRO A 7 9.08 1.16 10.28
N LYS A 8 9.10 -0.17 10.28
CA LYS A 8 10.20 -0.94 9.69
C LYS A 8 9.94 -1.22 8.21
N ILE A 9 11.01 -1.35 7.42
CA ILE A 9 10.91 -1.79 6.03
C ILE A 9 10.34 -3.21 6.00
N GLY A 10 9.31 -3.44 5.18
CA GLY A 10 8.57 -4.69 5.11
C GLY A 10 7.43 -4.82 6.13
N GLN A 11 7.23 -3.82 7.01
CA GLN A 11 6.15 -3.88 7.99
C GLN A 11 4.80 -3.71 7.30
N ILE A 12 3.82 -4.51 7.73
CA ILE A 12 2.43 -4.37 7.29
C ILE A 12 1.72 -3.34 8.15
N LEU A 13 1.14 -2.34 7.49
CA LEU A 13 0.30 -1.32 8.13
C LEU A 13 -1.02 -1.19 7.39
N GLU A 14 -1.99 -0.55 8.02
CA GLU A 14 -3.22 -0.12 7.35
C GLU A 14 -3.06 1.35 6.93
N CYS A 15 -3.32 1.66 5.68
CA CYS A 15 -3.30 3.02 5.17
C CYS A 15 -4.70 3.48 4.77
N ASN A 16 -5.09 4.65 5.29
CA ASN A 16 -6.26 5.38 4.83
C ASN A 16 -5.88 6.39 3.74
N TYR A 17 -6.12 5.98 2.49
CA TYR A 17 -5.85 6.82 1.31
C TYR A 17 -6.84 7.98 1.14
N GLY A 18 -7.93 8.02 1.92
CA GLY A 18 -9.06 8.93 1.74
C GLY A 18 -10.10 8.36 0.78
N ASP A 19 -11.07 9.19 0.38
CA ASP A 19 -12.13 8.86 -0.59
C ASP A 19 -12.20 9.94 -1.69
N TYR A 20 -12.93 9.67 -2.77
CA TYR A 20 -13.30 10.69 -3.76
C TYR A 20 -14.30 11.68 -3.16
N GLN A 21 -14.29 12.91 -3.66
CA GLN A 21 -15.36 13.86 -3.37
C GLN A 21 -16.52 13.63 -4.34
N TYR A 22 -17.75 13.56 -3.83
CA TYR A 22 -18.96 13.38 -4.64
C TYR A 22 -19.88 14.60 -4.44
N ASP A 23 -20.61 15.00 -5.49
CA ASP A 23 -21.69 15.99 -5.37
C ASP A 23 -22.98 15.33 -4.87
N GLU A 24 -24.02 16.14 -4.70
CA GLU A 24 -25.36 15.68 -4.30
C GLU A 24 -25.97 14.65 -5.26
N ASN A 25 -25.45 14.57 -6.50
CA ASN A 25 -25.88 13.62 -7.53
C ASN A 25 -24.97 12.37 -7.61
N GLY A 26 -23.98 12.23 -6.72
CA GLY A 26 -23.05 11.10 -6.71
C GLY A 26 -21.98 11.15 -7.81
N VAL A 27 -21.76 12.31 -8.43
CA VAL A 27 -20.73 12.52 -9.45
C VAL A 27 -19.44 13.00 -8.76
N ILE A 28 -18.29 12.48 -9.19
CA ILE A 28 -16.99 12.88 -8.63
C ILE A 28 -16.74 14.36 -8.93
N VAL A 29 -16.53 15.14 -7.87
CA VAL A 29 -16.28 16.58 -7.96
C VAL A 29 -14.78 16.83 -8.02
N PHE A 30 -14.31 17.31 -9.17
CA PHE A 30 -12.89 17.62 -9.43
C PHE A 30 -12.44 18.99 -8.89
N LYS A 31 -13.23 19.64 -8.03
CA LYS A 31 -13.05 21.06 -7.65
C LYS A 31 -12.18 21.28 -6.41
N ASN A 32 -11.75 20.23 -5.72
CA ASN A 32 -10.92 20.35 -4.52
C ASN A 32 -9.60 19.59 -4.67
N TYR A 33 -8.49 20.32 -4.50
CA TYR A 33 -7.12 19.81 -4.62
C TYR A 33 -6.75 18.76 -3.57
N ASP A 34 -7.47 18.70 -2.44
CA ASP A 34 -7.16 17.77 -1.33
C ASP A 34 -7.68 16.34 -1.56
N TYR A 35 -8.49 16.14 -2.62
CA TYR A 35 -9.13 14.85 -2.90
C TYR A 35 -8.42 14.09 -4.02
N ARG A 36 -8.41 12.77 -3.87
CA ARG A 36 -7.79 11.83 -4.82
C ARG A 36 -8.53 11.86 -6.16
N LEU A 37 -7.83 11.52 -7.24
CA LEU A 37 -8.41 11.38 -8.58
C LEU A 37 -8.18 9.96 -9.13
N LYS A 38 -9.09 9.46 -9.97
CA LYS A 38 -8.84 8.17 -10.67
C LYS A 38 -7.61 8.35 -11.57
N PRO A 39 -6.62 7.44 -11.54
CA PRO A 39 -6.66 6.05 -11.07
C PRO A 39 -6.05 5.78 -9.67
N GLU A 40 -5.92 6.78 -8.81
CA GLU A 40 -5.29 6.66 -7.49
C GLU A 40 -6.05 5.72 -6.54
N MET A 41 -5.36 5.24 -5.51
CA MET A 41 -5.98 4.46 -4.44
C MET A 41 -6.85 5.37 -3.56
N ILE A 42 -8.06 4.91 -3.23
CA ILE A 42 -9.10 5.67 -2.49
C ILE A 42 -9.81 4.83 -1.42
N LYS A 43 -9.14 3.79 -0.91
CA LYS A 43 -9.75 2.88 0.06
C LYS A 43 -8.74 2.57 1.14
N ASN A 44 -9.24 2.22 2.32
CA ASN A 44 -8.38 1.62 3.35
C ASN A 44 -7.80 0.31 2.80
N ARG A 45 -6.48 0.21 2.83
CA ARG A 45 -5.74 -0.96 2.36
C ARG A 45 -4.63 -1.30 3.34
N LEU A 46 -4.33 -2.59 3.46
CA LEU A 46 -3.04 -2.96 3.99
C LEU A 46 -1.96 -2.51 3.01
N VAL A 47 -0.84 -2.05 3.55
CA VAL A 47 0.30 -1.57 2.80
C VAL A 47 1.58 -2.18 3.35
N VAL A 48 2.56 -2.35 2.47
CA VAL A 48 3.93 -2.72 2.83
C VAL A 48 4.77 -1.46 2.85
N VAL A 49 5.45 -1.19 3.96
CA VAL A 49 6.38 -0.06 4.07
C VAL A 49 7.67 -0.38 3.32
N LEU A 50 8.05 0.47 2.36
CA LEU A 50 9.29 0.30 1.59
C LEU A 50 10.39 1.26 2.05
N ASN A 51 10.01 2.47 2.47
CA ASN A 51 10.93 3.44 3.05
C ASN A 51 10.23 4.23 4.15
N ALA A 52 10.76 4.15 5.38
CA ALA A 52 10.18 4.82 6.54
C ALA A 52 10.82 6.19 6.85
N ARG A 53 11.88 6.57 6.11
CA ARG A 53 12.76 7.72 6.39
C ARG A 53 12.87 8.69 5.22
N ILE A 54 11.88 8.73 4.34
CA ILE A 54 11.86 9.74 3.26
C ILE A 54 11.65 11.15 3.82
N ASP A 55 10.86 11.27 4.90
CA ASP A 55 10.56 12.48 5.66
C ASP A 55 10.20 12.08 7.11
N PRO A 56 10.44 12.91 8.14
CA PRO A 56 10.07 12.57 9.52
C PRO A 56 8.59 12.21 9.70
N ASN A 57 7.70 12.75 8.86
CA ASN A 57 6.25 12.59 8.93
C ASN A 57 5.66 11.75 7.79
N ALA A 58 6.47 11.18 6.89
CA ALA A 58 5.98 10.40 5.76
C ALA A 58 6.74 9.08 5.54
N CYS A 59 6.11 8.16 4.82
CA CYS A 59 6.69 6.88 4.42
C CYS A 59 6.32 6.57 2.98
N ILE A 60 7.19 5.86 2.26
CA ILE A 60 6.84 5.26 0.96
C ILE A 60 6.28 3.87 1.22
N VAL A 61 5.11 3.61 0.67
CA VAL A 61 4.37 2.36 0.86
C VAL A 61 3.83 1.81 -0.46
N VAL A 62 3.57 0.51 -0.49
CA VAL A 62 2.88 -0.17 -1.60
C VAL A 62 1.59 -0.80 -1.10
N PRO A 63 0.42 -0.51 -1.73
CA PRO A 63 -0.84 -1.07 -1.32
C PRO A 63 -1.01 -2.54 -1.74
N LEU A 64 -1.70 -3.29 -0.89
CA LEU A 64 -2.10 -4.66 -1.12
C LEU A 64 -3.55 -4.72 -1.64
N SER A 65 -3.79 -5.58 -2.62
CA SER A 65 -5.07 -5.76 -3.27
C SER A 65 -5.47 -7.24 -3.34
N THR A 66 -6.76 -7.51 -3.23
CA THR A 66 -7.36 -8.84 -3.47
C THR A 66 -7.76 -9.05 -4.93
N THR A 67 -7.78 -7.98 -5.73
CA THR A 67 -8.05 -8.06 -7.17
C THR A 67 -6.76 -8.38 -7.92
N LYS A 68 -6.76 -9.52 -8.62
CA LYS A 68 -5.72 -9.91 -9.56
C LYS A 68 -5.87 -9.14 -10.88
N ASP A 69 -4.76 -8.61 -11.38
CA ASP A 69 -4.68 -8.02 -12.71
C ASP A 69 -3.63 -8.80 -13.50
N MET A 70 -4.08 -9.59 -14.46
CA MET A 70 -3.20 -10.47 -15.24
C MET A 70 -2.21 -9.69 -16.10
N GLY A 71 -2.59 -8.52 -16.61
CA GLY A 71 -1.71 -7.69 -17.45
C GLY A 71 -0.60 -7.04 -16.65
N LYS A 72 -0.90 -6.56 -15.44
CA LYS A 72 0.11 -5.99 -14.53
C LYS A 72 0.99 -7.07 -13.91
N LEU A 73 0.43 -8.24 -13.63
CA LEU A 73 1.18 -9.39 -13.13
C LEU A 73 2.19 -9.91 -14.17
N SER A 74 1.77 -10.13 -15.43
CA SER A 74 2.67 -10.60 -16.49
C SER A 74 3.79 -9.60 -16.80
N ARG A 75 3.53 -8.31 -16.62
CA ARG A 75 4.53 -7.25 -16.73
C ARG A 75 5.43 -7.14 -15.50
N GLY A 76 5.21 -7.91 -14.43
CA GLY A 76 6.00 -7.84 -13.19
C GLY A 76 5.79 -6.54 -12.40
N LEU A 77 4.62 -5.91 -12.54
CA LEU A 77 4.23 -4.71 -11.79
C LEU A 77 3.44 -5.06 -10.52
N HIS A 78 2.82 -6.23 -10.49
CA HIS A 78 2.16 -6.76 -9.31
C HIS A 78 2.96 -7.95 -8.78
N VAL A 79 3.18 -8.00 -7.47
CA VAL A 79 3.85 -9.14 -6.81
C VAL A 79 2.81 -9.95 -6.05
N GLU A 80 2.74 -11.25 -6.33
CA GLU A 80 1.85 -12.17 -5.64
C GLU A 80 2.39 -12.50 -4.23
N LEU A 81 1.52 -12.43 -3.25
CA LEU A 81 1.75 -12.77 -1.85
C LEU A 81 0.86 -13.96 -1.48
N GLY A 82 1.47 -15.00 -0.92
CA GLY A 82 0.79 -16.19 -0.45
C GLY A 82 -0.29 -15.87 0.59
N SER A 83 -1.34 -16.69 0.65
CA SER A 83 -2.48 -16.47 1.55
C SER A 83 -2.12 -16.58 3.03
N ASP A 84 -1.09 -17.37 3.33
CA ASP A 84 -0.49 -17.62 4.63
C ASP A 84 0.53 -16.55 5.05
N LEU A 85 0.96 -15.70 4.11
CA LEU A 85 2.00 -14.71 4.35
C LEU A 85 1.54 -13.57 5.27
N ILE A 86 0.23 -13.32 5.39
CA ILE A 86 -0.32 -12.29 6.28
C ILE A 86 -1.25 -12.96 7.28
N ASP A 87 -1.07 -12.66 8.57
CA ASP A 87 -1.94 -13.22 9.60
C ASP A 87 -3.40 -12.76 9.42
N GLU A 88 -4.34 -13.62 9.78
CA GLU A 88 -5.76 -13.29 9.70
C GLU A 88 -6.11 -12.11 10.62
N LEU A 89 -6.90 -11.17 10.09
CA LEU A 89 -7.48 -10.08 10.89
C LEU A 89 -9.01 -10.20 10.89
N PRO A 90 -9.71 -9.66 11.89
CA PRO A 90 -11.17 -9.79 12.00
C PRO A 90 -11.98 -9.31 10.78
N TYR A 91 -11.43 -8.33 10.04
CA TYR A 91 -12.01 -7.77 8.81
C TYR A 91 -11.23 -8.16 7.55
N PHE A 92 -10.23 -9.05 7.69
CA PHE A 92 -9.26 -9.38 6.66
C PHE A 92 -8.98 -10.89 6.66
N LYS A 93 -9.71 -11.61 5.81
CA LYS A 93 -9.50 -13.04 5.60
C LYS A 93 -8.12 -13.32 4.99
N GLN A 94 -7.52 -14.43 5.39
CA GLN A 94 -6.35 -14.97 4.73
C GLN A 94 -6.69 -15.38 3.30
N GLN A 95 -6.00 -14.77 2.33
CA GLN A 95 -6.17 -15.03 0.91
C GLN A 95 -4.99 -14.48 0.13
N THR A 96 -4.75 -15.01 -1.06
CA THR A 96 -3.75 -14.50 -1.99
C THR A 96 -3.99 -13.03 -2.29
N ARG A 97 -2.90 -12.26 -2.29
CA ARG A 97 -2.93 -10.81 -2.49
C ARG A 97 -1.84 -10.39 -3.45
N TRP A 98 -2.03 -9.21 -4.01
CA TRP A 98 -1.07 -8.60 -4.92
C TRP A 98 -0.62 -7.26 -4.37
N ALA A 99 0.69 -7.12 -4.17
CA ALA A 99 1.32 -5.82 -3.93
C ALA A 99 1.37 -5.06 -5.25
N LYS A 100 0.67 -3.92 -5.32
CA LYS A 100 0.53 -3.12 -6.54
C LYS A 100 1.65 -2.11 -6.65
N ALA A 101 2.79 -2.53 -7.20
CA ALA A 101 4.01 -1.71 -7.21
C ALA A 101 3.89 -0.45 -8.08
N ASP A 102 2.98 -0.45 -9.05
CA ASP A 102 2.61 0.70 -9.87
C ASP A 102 1.79 1.76 -9.12
N LEU A 103 1.27 1.42 -7.94
CA LEU A 103 0.58 2.35 -7.03
C LEU A 103 1.44 2.66 -5.81
N VAL A 104 2.77 2.59 -5.95
CA VAL A 104 3.71 3.04 -4.93
C VAL A 104 3.51 4.52 -4.65
N GLU A 105 3.51 4.89 -3.38
CA GLU A 105 3.25 6.28 -3.01
C GLU A 105 3.89 6.66 -1.68
N GLN A 106 4.28 7.93 -1.58
CA GLN A 106 4.57 8.57 -0.30
C GLN A 106 3.24 8.94 0.39
N VAL A 107 3.06 8.47 1.61
CA VAL A 107 1.89 8.80 2.45
C VAL A 107 2.33 9.41 3.77
N SER A 108 1.52 10.32 4.30
CA SER A 108 1.69 10.85 5.66
C SER A 108 1.52 9.73 6.69
N LYS A 109 2.34 9.74 7.75
CA LYS A 109 2.19 8.83 8.91
C LYS A 109 0.83 8.97 9.59
N GLN A 110 0.18 10.13 9.46
CA GLN A 110 -1.19 10.34 9.96
C GLN A 110 -2.24 9.47 9.24
N ARG A 111 -1.91 8.96 8.04
CA ARG A 111 -2.74 8.02 7.27
C ARG A 111 -2.44 6.57 7.60
N LEU A 112 -1.41 6.28 8.40
CA LEU A 112 -0.96 4.92 8.70
C LEU A 112 -1.40 4.49 10.09
N PHE A 113 -1.93 3.28 10.20
CA PHE A 113 -2.48 2.71 11.42
C PHE A 113 -1.96 1.29 11.62
N LYS A 114 -1.80 0.87 12.88
CA LYS A 114 -1.52 -0.54 13.19
C LYS A 114 -2.79 -1.37 12.89
N PRO A 115 -2.75 -2.37 12.00
CA PRO A 115 -3.91 -3.21 11.72
C PRO A 115 -4.38 -3.87 13.02
N ARG A 116 -5.67 -3.83 13.31
CA ARG A 116 -6.24 -4.52 14.47
C ARG A 116 -6.27 -6.03 14.21
N ALA A 117 -5.60 -6.80 15.05
CA ALA A 117 -5.66 -8.25 15.03
C ALA A 117 -6.73 -8.75 16.00
N MET A 118 -6.98 -10.06 16.05
CA MET A 118 -7.95 -10.67 16.96
C MET A 118 -7.59 -10.44 18.44
N ARG A 119 -6.29 -10.31 18.75
CA ARG A 119 -5.77 -9.84 20.03
C ARG A 119 -4.74 -8.73 19.77
N GLY A 120 -5.08 -7.49 20.13
CA GLY A 120 -4.18 -6.34 19.98
C GLY A 120 -4.00 -5.89 18.52
N HIS A 121 -2.75 -5.78 18.08
CA HIS A 121 -2.37 -5.25 16.78
C HIS A 121 -1.47 -6.22 16.03
N LEU A 122 -1.56 -6.20 14.70
CA LEU A 122 -0.63 -6.92 13.83
C LEU A 122 0.74 -6.23 13.88
N GLU A 123 1.77 -6.99 14.26
CA GLU A 123 3.17 -6.55 14.25
C GLU A 123 4.01 -7.33 13.25
N GLN A 124 3.40 -7.67 12.11
CA GLN A 124 4.02 -8.52 11.12
C GLN A 124 5.03 -7.77 10.25
N LEU A 125 6.16 -8.44 10.01
CA LEU A 125 7.26 -8.00 9.17
C LEU A 125 7.48 -9.02 8.06
N LEU A 126 7.39 -8.60 6.81
CA LEU A 126 7.67 -9.47 5.66
C LEU A 126 9.15 -9.86 5.61
N SER A 127 9.44 -11.05 5.07
CA SER A 127 10.81 -11.49 4.86
C SER A 127 11.53 -10.57 3.87
N ARG A 128 12.86 -10.48 3.99
CA ARG A 128 13.69 -9.66 3.10
C ARG A 128 13.52 -10.05 1.64
N GLU A 129 13.33 -11.34 1.35
CA GLU A 129 13.12 -11.87 0.00
C GLU A 129 11.84 -11.30 -0.61
N VAL A 130 10.72 -11.34 0.12
CA VAL A 130 9.45 -10.78 -0.34
C VAL A 130 9.56 -9.27 -0.56
N VAL A 131 10.17 -8.56 0.40
CA VAL A 131 10.39 -7.11 0.26
C VAL A 131 11.23 -6.79 -0.97
N THR A 132 12.26 -7.58 -1.25
CA THR A 132 13.13 -7.41 -2.43
C THR A 132 12.32 -7.58 -3.72
N LEU A 133 11.44 -8.59 -3.81
CA LEU A 133 10.55 -8.75 -4.97
C LEU A 133 9.66 -7.51 -5.19
N ILE A 134 9.09 -6.96 -4.11
CA ILE A 134 8.27 -5.75 -4.18
C ILE A 134 9.10 -4.55 -4.62
N GLN A 135 10.31 -4.37 -4.07
CA GLN A 135 11.20 -3.27 -4.45
C GLN A 135 11.63 -3.37 -5.92
N THR A 136 11.96 -4.56 -6.42
CA THR A 136 12.28 -4.78 -7.83
C THR A 136 11.08 -4.44 -8.74
N ALA A 137 9.87 -4.84 -8.35
CA ALA A 137 8.66 -4.48 -9.08
C ALA A 137 8.42 -2.96 -9.08
N VAL A 138 8.71 -2.26 -7.98
CA VAL A 138 8.62 -0.78 -7.90
C VAL A 138 9.63 -0.12 -8.84
N ILE A 139 10.89 -0.55 -8.83
CA ILE A 139 11.94 -0.04 -9.74
C ILE A 139 11.48 -0.15 -11.20
N LYS A 140 10.87 -1.30 -11.55
CA LYS A 140 10.31 -1.51 -12.88
C LYS A 140 9.11 -0.61 -13.16
N ALA A 141 8.20 -0.45 -12.20
CA ALA A 141 6.97 0.32 -12.36
C ALA A 141 7.23 1.82 -12.58
N VAL A 142 8.18 2.39 -11.86
CA VAL A 142 8.55 3.82 -11.99
C VAL A 142 9.61 4.06 -13.07
N ASN A 143 9.99 3.02 -13.83
CA ASN A 143 11.05 3.06 -14.83
C ASN A 143 12.38 3.63 -14.29
N ALA A 144 12.71 3.35 -13.02
CA ALA A 144 13.88 3.93 -12.36
C ALA A 144 15.20 3.58 -13.06
N GLY A 145 15.31 2.39 -13.66
CA GLY A 145 16.49 2.03 -14.46
C GLY A 145 16.70 2.93 -15.69
N GLY A 146 15.63 3.49 -16.25
CA GLY A 146 15.71 4.47 -17.34
C GLY A 146 16.16 5.86 -16.87
N LEU A 147 16.03 6.16 -15.57
CA LEU A 147 16.41 7.44 -14.95
C LEU A 147 17.87 7.49 -14.51
N LEU A 148 18.58 6.36 -14.49
CA LEU A 148 20.00 6.27 -14.13
C LEU A 148 20.94 6.66 -15.28
N LYS A 149 20.40 7.14 -16.40
CA LYS A 149 21.15 7.54 -17.60
C LYS A 149 21.32 9.06 -17.66
#